data_AF-A0A938AT45-F1
#
_entry.id   AF-A0A938AT45-F1
#
_cell.length_a   1.000
_cell.length_b   1.000
_cell.length_c   1.000
_cell.angle_alpha   90.00
_cell.angle_beta   90.00
_cell.angle_gamma   90.00
#
_symmetry.space_group_name_H-M   'P 1'
#
loop_
_entity.id
_entity.type
_entity.pdbx_description
1 polymer ?
#
loop_
_entity_poly.entity_id
_entity_poly.type
_entity_poly.pdbx_seq_one_letter_code
_entity_poly.pdbx_strand_id
1 'polypeptide(L)' 'MKIVRFQYRGITAYGLVEGETVYALEGELYGQFRRRAAVAPLATVRLLAPCQPSKVVAVGLNYGDHAAETHHVLPAEP' A
#
# COMPACT_ATOMS: atom_id res chain seq x y z
N MET A 1 -7.60 8.41 -1.56
CA MET A 1 -7.64 7.25 -2.45
C MET A 1 -6.85 6.11 -1.80
N LYS A 2 -7.39 4.90 -1.68
CA LYS A 2 -6.70 3.74 -1.09
C LYS A 2 -6.63 2.61 -2.12
N ILE A 3 -5.45 2.36 -2.69
CA ILE A 3 -5.25 1.26 -3.65
C ILE A 3 -4.73 0.04 -2.89
N VAL A 4 -5.28 -1.13 -3.18
CA VAL A 4 -4.92 -2.39 -2.55
C VAL A 4 -4.60 -3.44 -3.59
N ARG A 5 -3.70 -4.35 -3.24
CA ARG A 5 -3.58 -5.65 -3.90
C ARG A 5 -4.33 -6.65 -3.05
N PHE A 6 -5.24 -7.41 -3.65
CA PHE A 6 -6.10 -8.33 -2.91
C PHE A 6 -6.23 -9.66 -3.63
N GLN A 7 -6.63 -10.69 -2.90
CA GLN A 7 -7.05 -11.97 -3.43
C GLN A 7 -8.53 -12.20 -3.07
N TYR A 8 -9.34 -12.55 -4.07
CA TYR A 8 -10.73 -12.91 -3.91
C TYR A 8 -11.08 -14.09 -4.82
N ARG A 9 -11.66 -15.15 -4.25
CA ARG A 9 -12.00 -16.40 -4.98
C ARG A 9 -10.85 -16.95 -5.83
N GLY A 10 -9.63 -16.92 -5.28
CA GLY A 10 -8.42 -17.40 -5.94
C GLY A 10 -7.77 -16.43 -6.93
N ILE A 11 -8.44 -15.33 -7.29
CA ILE A 11 -7.91 -14.33 -8.24
C ILE A 11 -7.20 -13.22 -7.47
N THR A 12 -5.97 -12.90 -7.88
CA THR A 12 -5.21 -11.75 -7.37
C THR A 12 -5.32 -10.58 -8.33
N ALA A 13 -5.69 -9.41 -7.81
CA ALA A 13 -5.85 -8.18 -8.59
C ALA A 13 -5.53 -6.93 -7.75
N TYR A 14 -5.43 -5.79 -8.43
CA TYR A 14 -5.44 -4.48 -7.77
C TYR A 14 -6.86 -3.91 -7.72
N GLY A 15 -7.16 -3.17 -6.66
CA GLY A 15 -8.46 -2.58 -6.43
C GLY A 15 -8.39 -1.24 -5.71
N LEU A 16 -9.47 -0.47 -5.81
CA LEU A 16 -9.69 0.75 -5.06
C LEU A 16 -10.64 0.46 -3.89
N VAL A 17 -10.26 0.89 -2.69
CA VAL A 17 -11.10 0.81 -1.50
C VAL A 17 -11.83 2.14 -1.31
N GLU A 18 -13.16 2.09 -1.31
CA GLU A 18 -14.04 3.20 -0.96
C GLU A 18 -15.03 2.73 0.11
N GLY A 19 -14.95 3.33 1.30
CA GLY A 19 -15.65 2.83 2.48
C GLY A 19 -15.27 1.39 2.78
N GLU A 20 -16.25 0.51 2.75
CA GLU A 20 -16.10 -0.92 3.00
C GLU A 20 -16.15 -1.77 1.73
N THR A 21 -16.07 -1.17 0.54
CA THR A 21 -16.16 -1.88 -0.74
C THR A 21 -14.85 -1.81 -1.51
N VAL A 22 -14.47 -2.94 -2.12
CA VAL A 22 -13.35 -3.03 -3.06
C VAL A 22 -13.91 -2.99 -4.48
N TYR A 23 -13.39 -2.09 -5.30
CA TYR A 23 -13.68 -1.97 -6.73
C TYR A 23 -12.44 -2.44 -7.51
N ALA A 24 -12.62 -3.20 -8.58
CA ALA A 24 -11.48 -3.63 -9.38
C ALA A 24 -10.85 -2.43 -10.10
N LEU A 25 -9.53 -2.45 -10.25
CA LEU A 25 -8.82 -1.53 -11.14
C LEU A 25 -8.59 -2.20 -12.49
N GLU A 26 -8.75 -1.43 -13.56
CA GLU A 26 -8.35 -1.80 -14.90
C GLU A 26 -7.37 -0.76 -15.45
N GLY A 27 -6.29 -1.24 -16.06
CA GLY A 27 -5.19 -0.42 -16.59
C GLY A 27 -3.90 -0.66 -15.83
N GLU A 28 -2.99 0.30 -15.90
CA GLU A 28 -1.68 0.23 -15.27
C GLU A 28 -1.68 0.93 -13.92
N LEU A 29 -1.29 0.23 -12.85
CA LEU A 29 -1.29 0.75 -11.47
C LEU A 29 -0.52 2.07 -11.32
N TYR A 30 0.63 2.19 -11.98
CA TYR A 30 1.50 3.37 -11.92
C TYR A 30 1.35 4.29 -13.15
N GLY A 31 0.47 3.90 -14.09
CA GLY A 31 0.14 4.66 -15.27
C GLY A 31 -1.30 5.15 -15.20
N GLN A 32 -2.03 5.00 -16.30
CA GLN A 32 -3.46 5.30 -16.34
C GLN A 32 -4.27 4.07 -15.97
N PHE A 33 -5.19 4.25 -15.02
CA PHE A 33 -6.16 3.24 -14.63
C PHE A 33 -7.53 3.86 -14.39
N ARG A 34 -8.56 3.01 -14.38
CA ARG A 34 -9.92 3.38 -13.99
C ARG A 34 -10.53 2.38 -13.03
N ARG A 35 -11.45 2.88 -12.20
CA ARG A 35 -12.30 2.07 -11.34
C ARG A 35 -13.32 1.30 -12.19
N ARG A 36 -13.48 0.00 -11.92
CA ARG A 36 -14.54 -0.85 -12.49
C ARG A 36 -15.66 -1.08 -11.46
N ALA A 37 -16.51 -2.07 -11.71
CA ALA A 37 -17.58 -2.45 -10.80
C ALA A 37 -17.04 -2.89 -9.43
N ALA A 38 -17.92 -2.85 -8.44
CA ALA A 38 -17.66 -3.41 -7.12
C ALA A 38 -17.35 -4.90 -7.24
N VAL A 39 -16.32 -5.34 -6.52
CA VAL A 39 -15.87 -6.74 -6.49
C VAL A 39 -16.49 -7.44 -5.28
N ALA A 40 -16.24 -6.90 -4.09
CA ALA A 40 -16.67 -7.50 -2.83
C ALA A 40 -16.53 -6.49 -1.67
N PRO A 41 -17.18 -6.74 -0.52
CA PRO A 41 -16.87 -6.04 0.71
C PRO A 41 -15.42 -6.27 1.14
N LEU A 42 -14.75 -5.23 1.64
CA LEU A 42 -13.35 -5.25 2.08
C LEU A 42 -13.08 -6.37 3.09
N ALA A 43 -14.02 -6.61 4.00
CA ALA A 43 -13.89 -7.67 5.01
C ALA A 43 -13.87 -9.09 4.43
N THR A 44 -14.24 -9.28 3.16
CA THR A 44 -14.35 -10.59 2.51
C THR A 44 -13.20 -10.91 1.55
N VAL A 45 -12.33 -9.92 1.28
CA VAL A 45 -11.13 -10.14 0.46
C VAL A 45 -9.92 -10.37 1.37
N ARG A 46 -8.94 -11.10 0.88
CA ARG A 46 -7.62 -11.17 1.53
C ARG A 46 -6.75 -10.05 1.01
N LEU A 47 -6.37 -9.09 1.86
CA LEU A 47 -5.38 -8.09 1.51
C LEU A 47 -3.99 -8.72 1.40
N LEU A 48 -3.24 -8.34 0.37
CA LEU A 48 -1.86 -8.72 0.14
C LEU A 48 -0.95 -7.49 0.34
N ALA A 49 0.37 -7.70 0.29
CA ALA A 49 1.30 -6.59 0.17
C ALA A 49 0.91 -5.69 -1.01
N PRO A 50 0.91 -4.36 -0.85
CA PRO A 50 0.24 -3.43 -1.78
C PRO A 50 0.96 -3.28 -3.11
N CYS A 51 2.20 -3.78 -3.24
CA CYS A 51 2.98 -3.76 -4.47
C CYS A 51 3.92 -4.97 -4.54
N GLN A 52 4.59 -5.10 -5.68
CA GLN A 52 5.64 -6.10 -5.92
C GLN A 52 6.93 -5.36 -6.31
N PRO A 53 7.67 -4.82 -5.32
CA PRO A 53 8.85 -4.02 -5.60
C PRO A 53 10.01 -4.91 -6.07
N SER A 54 10.89 -4.36 -6.91
CA SER A 54 12.18 -5.00 -7.25
C SER A 54 13.24 -4.80 -6.15
N LYS A 55 13.09 -3.75 -5.34
CA LYS A 55 13.97 -3.40 -4.23
C LYS A 55 13.19 -2.75 -3.09
N VAL A 56 13.66 -2.94 -1.86
CA VAL A 56 13.17 -2.25 -0.66
C VAL A 56 14.36 -1.53 -0.04
N VAL A 57 14.28 -0.21 0.09
CA VAL A 57 15.31 0.63 0.73
C VAL A 57 14.71 1.15 2.03
N ALA A 58 15.42 0.97 3.14
CA ALA A 58 15.00 1.42 4.46
C ALA A 58 15.92 2.56 4.93
N VAL A 59 15.34 3.55 5.61
CA VAL A 59 16.07 4.65 6.25
C VAL A 59 16.23 4.31 7.73
N GLY A 60 17.40 4.62 8.28
CA GLY A 60 17.74 4.38 9.69
C GLY A 60 17.11 5.40 10.64
N LEU A 61 17.93 6.09 11.41
CA LEU A 61 17.48 7.10 12.37
C LEU A 61 16.76 8.26 11.65
N ASN A 62 15.43 8.27 11.71
CA ASN A 62 14.60 9.23 10.96
C ASN A 62 13.47 9.86 11.79
N TYR A 63 13.56 9.77 13.13
CA TYR A 63 12.62 10.37 14.08
C TYR A 63 13.38 11.22 15.09
N GLY A 64 13.15 12.54 15.07
CA GLY A 64 13.89 13.50 15.90
C GLY A 64 13.71 13.28 17.40
N ASP A 65 12.47 13.09 17.84
CA ASP A 65 12.17 12.85 19.25
C ASP A 65 12.83 11.56 19.77
N HIS A 66 12.83 10.51 18.95
CA HIS A 66 13.49 9.25 19.28
C HIS A 66 15.02 9.40 19.37
N ALA A 67 15.62 10.18 18.46
CA ALA A 67 17.04 10.51 18.53
C ALA A 67 17.39 11.29 19.81
N ALA A 68 16.55 12.25 20.20
CA ALA A 68 16.73 13.03 21.41
C ALA A 68 16.60 12.17 22.67
N GLU A 69 15.58 11.29 22.73
CA GLU A 69 15.34 10.34 23.83
C GLU A 69 16.53 9.38 24.04
N THR A 70 17.10 8.90 22.93
CA THR A 70 18.21 7.92 22.94
C THR A 70 19.59 8.57 22.92
N HIS A 71 19.66 9.90 23.04
CA HIS A 71 20.90 10.70 22.99
C HIS A 71 21.74 10.47 21.72
N HIS A 72 21.09 10.14 20.61
CA HIS A 72 21.74 10.07 19.31
C HIS A 72 21.81 11.44 18.64
N VAL A 73 22.96 11.75 18.04
CA VAL A 73 23.11 12.92 17.18
C VAL A 73 22.32 12.68 15.88
N LEU A 74 21.56 13.69 15.45
CA LEU A 74 20.83 13.60 14.18
C LEU A 74 21.81 13.41 13.02
N PRO A 75 21.53 12.49 12.09
CA PRO A 75 22.41 12.25 10.97
C PRO A 75 22.36 13.45 9.99
N ALA A 76 23.51 13.79 9.40
CA ALA A 76 23.60 14.87 8.40
C ALA A 76 23.05 14.46 7.03
N GLU A 77 22.99 13.15 6.76
CA GLU A 77 22.48 12.53 5.53
C GLU A 77 21.60 11.31 5.87
N PRO A 78 20.62 10.93 5.04
CA PRO A 78 19.72 9.79 5.28
C PRO A 78 20.39 8.41 5.30
#